data_AF-A0A4U9D9E3-F1
#
_entry.id   AF-A0A4U9D9E3-F1
#
_cell.length_a   1.000
_cell.length_b   1.000
_cell.length_c   1.000
_cell.angle_alpha   90.00
_cell.angle_beta   90.00
_cell.angle_gamma   90.00
#
_symmetry.space_group_name_H-M   'P 1'
#
loop_
_entity.id
_entity.type
_entity.pdbx_description
1 polymer ?
#
loop_
_entity_poly.entity_id
_entity_poly.type
_entity_poly.pdbx_seq_one_letter_code
_entity_poly.pdbx_strand_id
1 'polypeptide(L)' 'MHRKTGVLEIFSLWLEEGVKVTSGLESGLQRAIDDFARWQEAERVSFGQLPPELFADRRQGWQLEAS' A
#
# COMPACT_ATOMS: atom_id res chain seq x y z
N MET A 1 -20.99 -17.05 7.37
CA MET A 1 -20.15 -16.50 6.29
C MET A 1 -18.77 -16.20 6.88
N HIS A 2 -17.78 -17.05 6.65
CA HIS A 2 -16.40 -16.78 7.06
C HIS A 2 -15.82 -15.88 5.97
N ARG A 3 -15.70 -14.57 6.25
CA ARG A 3 -15.13 -13.63 5.28
C ARG A 3 -13.68 -14.08 5.07
N LYS A 4 -13.31 -14.40 3.83
CA LYS A 4 -11.91 -14.63 3.48
C LYS A 4 -11.20 -13.29 3.72
N THR A 5 -10.48 -13.20 4.82
CA THR A 5 -9.55 -12.12 5.18
C THR A 5 -8.68 -11.81 3.96
N GLY A 6 -9.02 -10.75 3.22
CA GLY A 6 -8.47 -10.46 1.91
C GLY A 6 -7.13 -9.74 2.01
N VAL A 7 -6.19 -10.06 1.12
CA VAL A 7 -4.93 -9.31 0.97
C VAL A 7 -4.96 -8.62 -0.38
N LEU A 8 -4.77 -7.29 -0.38
CA LEU A 8 -4.41 -6.56 -1.59
C LEU A 8 -2.91 -6.74 -1.82
N GLU A 9 -2.56 -7.58 -2.79
CA GLU A 9 -1.18 -7.78 -3.23
C GLU A 9 -0.83 -6.78 -4.35
N ILE A 10 0.16 -5.92 -4.08
CA ILE A 10 0.72 -5.00 -5.07
C ILE A 10 2.04 -5.60 -5.55
N PHE A 11 2.03 -6.16 -6.76
CA PHE A 11 3.21 -6.83 -7.32
C PHE A 11 4.41 -5.90 -7.46
N SER A 12 4.21 -4.67 -7.94
CA SER A 12 5.29 -3.71 -8.13
C SER A 12 4.79 -2.27 -8.12
N LEU A 13 5.55 -1.39 -7.48
CA LEU A 13 5.49 0.06 -7.69
C LEU A 13 6.78 0.54 -8.35
N TRP A 14 6.65 1.61 -9.12
CA TRP A 14 7.77 2.24 -9.83
C TRP A 14 7.68 3.75 -9.64
N LEU A 15 8.83 4.39 -9.48
CA LEU A 15 8.96 5.83 -9.56
C LEU A 15 9.57 6.17 -10.91
N GLU A 16 9.00 7.17 -11.58
CA GLU A 16 9.64 7.73 -12.76
C GLU A 16 10.94 8.45 -12.38
N GLU A 17 11.86 8.56 -13.35
CA GLU A 17 13.13 9.21 -13.14
C GLU A 17 12.94 10.68 -12.70
N GLY A 18 13.68 11.08 -11.66
CA GLY A 18 13.61 12.44 -11.11
C GLY A 18 12.43 12.71 -10.17
N VAL A 19 11.53 11.74 -9.95
CA VAL A 19 10.47 11.87 -8.95
C VAL A 19 11.07 11.83 -7.55
N LYS A 20 10.88 12.92 -6.79
CA LYS A 20 11.29 12.99 -5.39
C LYS A 20 10.21 12.41 -4.50
N VAL A 21 10.56 11.43 -3.67
CA VAL A 21 9.68 10.97 -2.60
C VAL A 21 9.62 12.04 -1.52
N THR A 22 8.40 12.55 -1.30
CA THR A 22 8.09 13.49 -0.24
C THR A 22 7.08 12.85 0.70
N SER A 23 6.98 13.37 1.93
CA SER A 23 5.96 12.92 2.88
C SER A 23 4.54 13.05 2.33
N GLY A 24 4.27 14.07 1.52
CA GLY A 24 3.00 14.27 0.84
C GLY A 24 2.71 13.20 -0.22
N LEU A 25 3.70 12.83 -1.03
CA LEU A 25 3.57 11.74 -2.01
C LEU A 25 3.29 10.41 -1.31
N GLU A 26 4.08 10.05 -0.29
CA GLU A 26 3.86 8.82 0.46
C GLU A 26 2.49 8.78 1.14
N SER A 27 2.08 9.87 1.78
CA SER A 27 0.77 9.93 2.45
C SER A 27 -0.38 9.82 1.45
N GLY A 28 -0.26 10.46 0.28
CA GLY A 28 -1.24 10.36 -0.80
C GLY A 28 -1.33 8.95 -1.38
N LEU A 29 -0.18 8.31 -1.66
CA LEU A 29 -0.11 6.93 -2.14
C LEU A 29 -0.69 5.95 -1.12
N GLN A 30 -0.34 6.08 0.16
CA GLN A 30 -0.91 5.24 1.20
C GLN A 30 -2.44 5.37 1.23
N ARG A 31 -2.97 6.59 1.22
CA ARG A 31 -4.42 6.81 1.23
C ARG A 31 -5.10 6.16 0.03
N ALA A 32 -4.54 6.32 -1.17
CA ALA A 32 -5.10 5.73 -2.38
C ALA A 32 -5.09 4.19 -2.32
N ILE A 33 -4.01 3.59 -1.80
CA ILE A 33 -3.89 2.15 -1.60
C ILE A 33 -4.89 1.66 -0.54
N ASP A 34 -5.02 2.37 0.58
CA ASP A 34 -5.96 2.02 1.65
C ASP A 34 -7.42 2.09 1.18
N ASP A 35 -7.77 3.15 0.45
CA ASP A 35 -9.11 3.31 -0.12
C ASP A 35 -9.41 2.21 -1.15
N PHE A 36 -8.43 1.83 -1.98
CA PHE A 36 -8.57 0.73 -2.92
C PHE A 36 -8.68 -0.64 -2.24
N ALA A 37 -7.87 -0.89 -1.21
CA ALA A 37 -7.91 -2.12 -0.42
C ALA A 37 -9.27 -2.27 0.29
N ARG A 38 -9.80 -1.20 0.88
CA ARG A 38 -11.16 -1.19 1.46
C ARG A 38 -12.24 -1.44 0.42
N TRP A 39 -12.13 -0.86 -0.76
CA TRP A 39 -13.07 -1.12 -1.86
C TRP A 39 -13.07 -2.59 -2.31
N GLN A 40 -11.93 -3.28 -2.21
CA GLN A 40 -11.79 -4.72 -2.46
C GLN A 40 -12.18 -5.59 -1.25
N GLU A 41 -12.65 -4.99 -0.15
CA GLU A 41 -12.88 -5.69 1.13
C GLU A 41 -11.63 -6.42 1.66
N ALA A 42 -10.43 -5.91 1.36
CA ALA A 42 -9.18 -6.41 1.90
C ALA A 42 -8.95 -5.90 3.34
N GLU A 43 -8.22 -6.69 4.14
CA GLU A 43 -7.84 -6.35 5.52
C GLU A 43 -6.34 -6.06 5.65
N ARG A 44 -5.56 -6.41 4.62
CA ARG A 44 -4.11 -6.22 4.59
C ARG A 44 -3.63 -5.81 3.20
N VAL A 45 -2.59 -4.98 3.16
CA VAL A 45 -1.81 -4.68 1.97
C VAL A 45 -0.47 -5.43 2.05
N SER A 46 0.03 -5.95 0.93
CA SER A 46 1.39 -6.45 0.78
C SER A 46 2.05 -5.91 -0.49
N PHE A 47 3.38 -5.83 -0.49
CA PHE A 47 4.17 -5.39 -1.64
C PHE A 47 5.15 -6.48 -2.08
N GLY A 48 5.28 -6.64 -3.40
CA GLY A 48 6.37 -7.39 -4.02
C GLY A 48 7.60 -6.51 -4.22
N GLN A 49 7.64 -5.75 -5.31
CA GLN A 49 8.69 -4.79 -5.62
C GLN A 49 8.27 -3.37 -5.21
N LEU A 50 9.10 -2.71 -4.42
CA LEU A 50 8.84 -1.37 -3.92
C LEU A 50 10.14 -0.54 -4.02
N PRO A 51 10.10 0.67 -4.61
CA PRO A 51 11.22 1.59 -4.60
C PRO A 51 11.71 1.79 -3.16
N PRO A 52 13.03 1.75 -2.90
CA PRO A 52 13.57 1.80 -1.54
C PRO A 52 13.21 3.09 -0.78
N GLU A 53 12.88 4.14 -1.51
CA GLU A 53 12.47 5.45 -0.98
C GLU A 53 11.03 5.47 -0.47
N LEU A 54 10.17 4.54 -0.92
CA LEU A 54 8.77 4.48 -0.49
C LEU A 54 8.59 3.54 0.71
N PHE A 55 7.82 4.01 1.69
CA PHE A 55 7.34 3.26 2.84
C PHE A 55 8.46 2.53 3.60
N ALA A 56 9.59 3.21 3.82
CA ALA A 56 10.82 2.62 4.35
C ALA A 56 10.59 1.76 5.62
N ASP A 57 9.70 2.20 6.51
CA ASP A 57 9.40 1.52 7.78
C ASP A 57 8.37 0.38 7.68
N ARG A 58 7.73 0.19 6.52
CA ARG A 58 6.61 -0.76 6.32
C ARG A 58 6.60 -1.39 4.94
N ARG A 59 7.79 -1.74 4.43
CA ARG A 59 7.99 -2.32 3.09
C ARG A 59 7.28 -3.66 2.87
N GLN A 60 6.90 -4.37 3.94
CA GLN A 60 6.12 -5.61 3.87
C GLN A 60 4.60 -5.36 3.77
N GLY A 61 4.19 -4.09 3.69
CA GLY A 61 2.79 -3.67 3.77
C GLY A 61 2.30 -3.48 5.20
N TRP A 62 0.99 -3.36 5.36
CA TRP A 62 0.35 -3.04 6.64
C TRP A 62 -1.06 -3.64 6.71
N GLN A 63 -1.57 -3.75 7.94
CA GLN A 63 -2.98 -4.06 8.18
C GLN A 63 -3.81 -2.79 8.06
N LEU A 64 -5.02 -2.93 7.52
CA LEU A 64 -6.00 -1.85 7.55
C LEU A 64 -6.65 -1.83 8.93
N GLU A 65 -6.58 -0.69 9.61
CA GLU A 65 -7.34 -0.48 10.84
C GLU A 65 -8.83 -0.59 10.54
N ALA A 66 -9.54 -1.39 11.34
CA ALA A 66 -10.99 -1.42 11.30
C ALA A 66 -11.52 -0.08 11.83
N SER A 67 -12.26 0.64 10.99
CA SER A 67 -12.95 1.89 11.35
C SER A 67 -14.07 1.67 12.35
#